data_AF-A0A4U7CUK2-F1
#
_entry.id   AF-A0A4U7CUK2-F1
#
_cell.length_a   1.000
_cell.length_b   1.000
_cell.length_c   1.000
_cell.angle_alpha   90.00
_cell.angle_beta   90.00
_cell.angle_gamma   90.00
#
_symmetry.space_group_name_H-M   'P 1'
#
loop_
_entity.id
_entity.type
_entity.pdbx_description
1 polymer ?
#
loop_
_entity_poly.entity_id
_entity_poly.type
_entity_poly.pdbx_seq_one_letter_code
_entity_poly.pdbx_strand_id
1 'polypeptide(L)' 'ELEDYYEKEIHHGRLYPNLDTLVEKGLVEKGEKDRRTNIYTLTRRGQREIDARREWEQEYLTETDAE' A
#
# COMPACT_ATOMS: atom_id res chain seq x y z
N GLU A 1 17.42 4.45 5.24
CA GLU A 1 16.54 3.51 5.98
C GLU A 1 15.06 3.55 5.53
N LEU A 2 14.79 3.78 4.23
CA LEU A 2 13.52 3.41 3.58
C LEU A 2 13.77 2.50 2.36
N GLU A 3 15.05 2.37 1.98
CA GLU A 3 15.51 1.57 0.84
C GLU A 3 15.60 0.08 1.22
N ASP A 4 16.02 -0.25 2.45
CA ASP A 4 16.10 -1.65 2.95
C ASP A 4 14.76 -2.37 3.05
N TYR A 5 13.62 -1.66 3.16
CA TYR A 5 12.30 -2.32 3.23
C TYR A 5 11.80 -2.76 1.85
N TYR A 6 12.37 -2.21 0.77
CA TYR A 6 11.94 -2.46 -0.61
C TYR A 6 12.95 -3.29 -1.42
N GLU A 7 13.87 -3.99 -0.76
CA GLU A 7 14.83 -4.97 -1.34
C GLU A 7 14.17 -6.25 -1.92
N LYS A 8 13.00 -6.13 -2.55
CA LYS A 8 12.49 -7.13 -3.49
C LYS A 8 12.05 -6.40 -4.75
N GLU A 9 13.04 -6.16 -5.60
CA GLU A 9 12.96 -5.80 -7.02
C GLU A 9 11.55 -5.41 -7.48
N ILE A 10 11.16 -4.17 -7.18
CA ILE A 10 9.84 -3.68 -7.54
C ILE A 10 9.88 -3.26 -9.00
N HIS A 11 9.27 -4.06 -9.88
CA HIS A 11 9.11 -3.71 -11.30
C HIS A 11 8.35 -2.38 -11.46
N HIS A 12 9.10 -1.28 -11.62
CA HIS A 12 8.61 0.10 -11.67
C HIS A 12 7.59 0.41 -12.78
N GLY A 13 7.43 -0.49 -13.76
CA GLY A 13 6.49 -0.31 -14.88
C GLY A 13 5.00 -0.38 -14.53
N ARG A 14 4.62 -0.81 -13.32
CA ARG A 14 3.21 -0.92 -12.90
C ARG A 14 2.89 -0.30 -11.53
N LEU A 15 3.86 0.32 -10.86
CA LEU A 15 3.70 0.80 -9.48
C LEU A 15 3.08 2.20 -9.38
N TYR A 16 3.41 3.09 -10.31
CA TYR A 16 2.97 4.49 -10.28
C TYR A 16 1.48 4.71 -10.58
N PRO A 17 0.80 3.95 -11.47
CA PRO A 17 -0.65 4.14 -11.70
C PRO A 17 -1.50 3.87 -10.45
N ASN A 18 -1.01 3.00 -9.56
CA ASN A 18 -1.76 2.60 -8.38
C ASN A 18 -1.69 3.68 -7.29
N LEU A 19 -0.58 4.42 -7.17
CA LEU A 19 -0.43 5.42 -6.12
C LEU A 19 -1.35 6.63 -6.34
N ASP A 20 -1.42 7.17 -7.55
CA ASP A 20 -2.36 8.26 -7.84
C ASP A 20 -3.82 7.80 -7.64
N THR A 21 -4.15 6.56 -8.03
CA THR A 21 -5.48 5.98 -7.76
C THR A 21 -5.77 5.87 -6.25
N LEU A 22 -4.78 5.50 -5.43
CA LEU A 22 -4.94 5.42 -3.97
C LEU A 22 -5.08 6.81 -3.34
N VAL A 23 -4.44 7.83 -3.90
CA VAL A 23 -4.62 9.23 -3.52
C VAL A 23 -6.03 9.70 -3.87
N GLU A 24 -6.49 9.46 -5.11
CA GLU A 24 -7.85 9.80 -5.56
C GLU A 24 -8.93 9.11 -4.70
N LYS A 25 -8.68 7.87 -4.28
CA LYS A 25 -9.57 7.13 -3.37
C LYS A 25 -9.48 7.61 -1.90
N GLY A 26 -8.56 8.50 -1.58
CA GLY A 26 -8.34 9.03 -0.23
C GLY A 26 -7.77 8.00 0.75
N LEU A 27 -7.11 6.96 0.25
CA LEU A 27 -6.50 5.91 1.07
C LEU A 27 -5.07 6.28 1.48
N VAL A 28 -4.40 7.10 0.67
CA VAL A 28 -3.10 7.68 0.97
C VAL A 28 -3.10 9.17 0.68
N GLU A 29 -2.29 9.93 1.40
CA GLU A 29 -2.00 11.34 1.16
C GLU A 29 -0.63 11.47 0.50
N LYS A 30 -0.54 12.30 -0.54
CA LYS A 30 0.71 12.64 -1.21
C LYS A 30 1.30 13.91 -0.62
N GLY A 31 2.54 13.82 -0.16
CA GLY A 31 3.38 14.93 0.25
C GLY A 31 4.64 15.02 -0.61
N GLU A 32 5.37 16.13 -0.48
CA GLU A 32 6.64 16.37 -1.15
C GLU A 32 7.75 16.46 -0.09
N LYS A 33 8.78 15.61 -0.17
CA LYS A 33 9.99 15.74 0.65
C LYS A 33 10.92 16.79 0.09
N ASP A 34 11.08 16.77 -1.23
CA ASP A 34 11.81 17.72 -2.06
C ASP A 34 11.27 17.68 -3.50
N ARG A 35 11.76 18.57 -4.36
CA ARG A 35 11.31 18.74 -5.75
C ARG A 35 11.36 17.47 -6.61
N ARG A 36 11.99 16.39 -6.15
CA ARG A 36 12.17 15.11 -6.87
C ARG A 36 11.62 13.91 -6.11
N THR A 37 11.35 14.02 -4.82
CA THR A 37 10.92 12.91 -3.95
C THR A 37 9.54 13.16 -3.35
N ASN A 38 8.56 12.39 -3.82
CA ASN A 38 7.22 12.34 -3.22
C ASN A 38 7.21 11.37 -2.02
N ILE A 39 6.47 11.74 -0.97
CA ILE A 39 6.16 10.87 0.18
C ILE A 39 4.67 10.52 0.10
N TYR A 40 4.33 9.29 0.44
CA TYR A 40 2.94 8.85 0.58
C TYR A 40 2.70 8.41 2.02
N THR A 41 1.68 8.97 2.67
CA THR A 41 1.31 8.62 4.04
C THR A 41 -0.07 7.98 4.04
N LEU A 42 -0.26 6.92 4.80
CA LEU A 42 -1.54 6.25 4.91
C LEU A 42 -2.55 7.15 5.63
N THR A 43 -3.76 7.28 5.08
CA THR A 43 -4.83 8.00 5.79
C THR A 43 -5.47 7.08 6.84
N ARG A 44 -6.23 7.67 7.78
CA ARG A 44 -7.07 6.88 8.70
C ARG A 44 -8.04 5.97 7.96
N ARG A 45 -8.52 6.39 6.78
CA ARG A 45 -9.37 5.55 5.93
C ARG A 45 -8.57 4.38 5.36
N GLY A 46 -7.39 4.66 4.79
CA GLY A 46 -6.49 3.62 4.27
C GLY A 46 -6.18 2.54 5.29
N GLN A 47 -5.92 2.93 6.55
CA GLN A 47 -5.67 1.98 7.63
C GLN A 47 -6.85 1.03 7.86
N ARG A 48 -8.07 1.55 7.93
CA ARG A 48 -9.27 0.72 8.11
C ARG A 48 -9.49 -0.27 6.97
N GLU A 49 -9.26 0.14 5.72
CA GLU A 49 -9.41 -0.78 4.58
C GLU A 49 -8.38 -1.91 4.62
N ILE A 50 -7.15 -1.62 5.06
CA ILE A 50 -6.10 -2.63 5.27
C ILE A 50 -6.50 -3.59 6.38
N ASP A 51 -7.01 -3.08 7.49
CA ASP A 51 -7.43 -3.90 8.63
C ASP A 51 -8.61 -4.80 8.23
N ALA A 52 -9.62 -4.26 7.55
CA ALA A 52 -10.74 -5.03 7.02
C ALA A 52 -10.29 -6.11 6.00
N ARG A 53 -9.30 -5.78 5.16
CA ARG A 53 -8.71 -6.76 4.24
C ARG A 53 -8.01 -7.88 4.99
N ARG A 54 -7.23 -7.56 6.03
CA ARG A 54 -6.54 -8.55 6.86
C ARG A 54 -7.53 -9.44 7.61
N GLU A 55 -8.59 -8.87 8.16
CA GLU A 55 -9.67 -9.64 8.79
C GLU A 55 -10.30 -10.63 7.81
N TRP A 56 -10.65 -10.17 6.60
CA TRP A 56 -11.13 -11.05 5.54
C TRP A 56 -10.11 -12.12 5.15
N GLU A 57 -8.83 -11.76 5.00
CA GLU A 57 -7.77 -12.73 4.67
C GLU A 57 -7.62 -13.80 5.76
N GLN A 58 -7.70 -13.42 7.03
CA GLN A 58 -7.65 -14.36 8.15
C GLN A 58 -8.91 -15.24 8.25
N GLU A 59 -10.05 -14.77 7.78
CA GLU A 59 -11.29 -15.57 7.77
C GLU A 59 -11.29 -16.58 6.60
N TYR A 60 -10.75 -16.22 5.44
CA TYR A 60 -10.95 -16.98 4.20
C TYR A 60 -9.70 -17.65 3.62
N LEU A 61 -8.48 -17.19 3.91
CA LEU A 61 -7.26 -17.83 3.39
C LEU A 61 -6.78 -18.98 4.29
N THR A 62 -7.08 -18.92 5.58
CA THR A 62 -6.71 -19.95 6.57
C THR A 62 -7.44 -21.28 6.34
N GLU A 63 -8.57 -21.28 5.62
CA GLU A 63 -9.25 -22.50 5.16
C GLU A 63 -8.63 -23.11 3.90
N THR A 64 -7.89 -22.33 3.10
CA THR A 64 -7.36 -22.79 1.80
C THR A 64 -5.97 -23.42 1.91
N ASP A 65 -5.19 -23.10 2.96
CA ASP A 65 -3.86 -23.69 3.20
C ASP A 65 -3.92 -25.06 3.93
N ALA A 66 -5.11 -25.62 4.13
CA ALA A 66 -5.35 -26.87 4.85
C ALA A 66 -5.64 -28.10 3.94
N GLU A 67 -5.51 -27.99 2.62
CA GLU A 67 -5.67 -29.11 1.66
C GLU A 67 -4.36 -29.52 0.97
#